data_AF-A0A2T4WQB7-F1
#
_entry.id   AF-A0A2T4WQB7-F1
#
_cell.length_a   1.000
_cell.length_b   1.000
_cell.length_c   1.000
_cell.angle_alpha   90.00
_cell.angle_beta   90.00
_cell.angle_gamma   90.00
#
_symmetry.space_group_name_H-M   'P 1'
#
loop_
_entity.id
_entity.type
_entity.pdbx_description
1 polymer ?
#
loop_
_entity_poly.entity_id
_entity_poly.type
_entity_poly.pdbx_seq_one_letter_code
_entity_poly.pdbx_strand_id
1 'polypeptide(L)'
;MSPHNGAAQWLNCKGLGTCGTCALEVEGDLGPLNTREKWRLNFPPHKEANQLRLACQIKVQSDLQLQKHAGFWGEKKGEVLDKP
;
A
#
# COMPACT_ATOMS: atom_id res chain seq x y z
N MET A 1 14.01 3.54 0.69
CA MET A 1 12.75 4.08 1.25
C MET A 1 11.90 2.92 1.74
N SER A 2 11.21 3.05 2.87
CA SER A 2 10.28 2.03 3.39
C SER A 2 8.86 2.26 2.81
N PRO A 3 8.06 1.23 2.51
CA PRO A 3 6.66 1.39 2.12
C PRO A 3 5.72 1.71 3.30
N HIS A 4 6.28 1.82 4.51
CA HIS A 4 5.56 2.03 5.75
C HIS A 4 5.79 3.43 6.32
N ASN A 5 4.71 4.08 6.74
CA ASN A 5 4.76 5.43 7.31
C ASN A 5 4.99 5.37 8.83
N GLY A 6 5.82 6.28 9.37
CA GLY A 6 6.01 6.45 10.82
C GLY A 6 6.25 5.14 11.58
N ALA A 7 5.49 4.91 12.65
CA ALA A 7 5.62 3.72 13.49
C ALA A 7 5.25 2.40 12.78
N ALA A 8 4.55 2.45 11.63
CA ALA A 8 4.26 1.26 10.83
C ALA A 8 5.54 0.61 10.26
N GLN A 9 6.69 1.30 10.27
CA GLN A 9 7.99 0.71 9.97
C GLN A 9 8.33 -0.47 10.90
N TRP A 10 7.84 -0.42 12.13
CA TRP A 10 8.04 -1.45 13.15
C TRP A 10 6.78 -2.34 13.29
N LEU A 11 5.60 -1.72 13.30
CA LEU A 11 4.29 -2.37 13.47
C LEU A 11 3.67 -2.87 12.16
N ASN A 12 4.43 -3.67 11.40
CA ASN A 12 3.95 -4.28 10.16
C ASN A 12 3.97 -5.81 10.20
N CYS A 13 3.19 -6.43 9.31
CA CYS A 13 3.05 -7.89 9.22
C CYS A 13 4.19 -8.59 8.46
N LYS A 14 5.32 -7.92 8.19
CA LYS A 14 6.49 -8.51 7.51
C LYS A 14 6.19 -9.25 6.20
N GLY A 15 5.22 -8.76 5.44
CA GLY A 15 4.86 -9.31 4.12
C GLY A 15 3.72 -10.34 4.10
N LEU A 16 3.07 -10.59 5.25
CA LEU A 16 1.90 -11.48 5.32
C LEU A 16 0.62 -10.91 4.70
N GLY A 17 0.62 -9.70 4.13
CA GLY A 17 -0.56 -9.11 3.49
C GLY A 17 -1.75 -8.83 4.41
N THR A 18 -1.58 -8.81 5.75
CA THR A 18 -2.68 -8.68 6.72
C THR A 18 -2.76 -7.31 7.41
N CYS A 19 -1.68 -6.55 7.49
CA CYS A 19 -1.68 -5.25 8.17
C CYS A 19 -2.17 -4.09 7.29
N GLY A 20 -2.01 -4.19 5.96
CA GLY A 20 -2.35 -3.13 5.01
C GLY A 20 -1.45 -1.88 5.05
N THR A 21 -0.41 -1.82 5.89
CA THR A 21 0.38 -0.59 6.10
C THR A 21 1.40 -0.30 5.01
N CYS A 22 1.59 -1.25 4.09
CA CYS A 22 2.38 -1.08 2.87
C CYS A 22 1.53 -0.72 1.65
N ALA A 23 0.32 -0.17 1.85
CA ALA A 23 -0.53 0.25 0.74
C ALA A 23 0.08 1.47 0.02
N LEU A 24 0.11 1.42 -1.30
CA LEU A 24 0.64 2.47 -2.16
C LEU A 24 -0.02 2.43 -3.54
N GLU A 25 -0.05 3.58 -4.20
CA GLU A 25 -0.48 3.70 -5.60
C GLU A 25 0.68 3.26 -6.50
N VAL A 26 0.32 2.57 -7.59
CA VAL A 26 1.28 1.97 -8.51
C VAL A 26 0.81 2.17 -9.93
N GLU A 27 1.69 2.71 -10.76
CA GLU A 27 1.50 2.82 -12.20
C GLU A 27 2.50 1.90 -12.90
N GLY A 28 2.03 1.15 -13.89
CA GLY A 28 2.82 0.18 -14.65
C GLY A 28 2.08 -1.13 -14.89
N ASP A 29 2.75 -2.08 -15.53
CA ASP A 29 2.20 -3.41 -15.79
C ASP A 29 2.23 -4.27 -14.52
N LEU A 30 1.04 -4.65 -14.06
CA LEU A 30 0.85 -5.38 -12.81
C LEU A 30 0.02 -6.63 -13.01
N GLY A 31 0.48 -7.71 -12.38
CA GLY A 31 -0.37 -8.87 -12.15
C GLY A 31 -1.60 -8.55 -11.29
N PRO A 32 -2.64 -9.41 -11.36
CA PRO A 32 -3.88 -9.23 -10.62
C PRO A 32 -3.65 -9.25 -9.10
N LEU A 33 -4.61 -8.68 -8.36
CA LEU A 33 -4.65 -8.82 -6.91
C LEU A 33 -4.77 -10.29 -6.52
N ASN A 34 -3.98 -10.73 -5.53
CA ASN A 34 -4.24 -12.02 -4.90
C ASN A 34 -5.42 -11.91 -3.92
N THR A 35 -6.01 -13.05 -3.52
CA THR A 35 -7.20 -13.09 -2.66
C THR A 35 -7.00 -12.34 -1.34
N ARG A 36 -5.82 -12.47 -0.72
CA ARG A 36 -5.51 -11.82 0.57
C ARG A 36 -5.32 -10.32 0.41
N GLU A 37 -4.65 -9.90 -0.66
CA GLU A 37 -4.48 -8.49 -1.02
C GLU A 37 -5.84 -7.83 -1.24
N LYS A 38 -6.71 -8.45 -2.06
CA LYS A 38 -8.08 -7.97 -2.32
C LYS A 38 -8.89 -7.85 -1.04
N TRP A 39 -8.88 -8.89 -0.20
CA TRP A 39 -9.60 -8.86 1.08
C TRP A 39 -9.12 -7.73 1.99
N ARG A 40 -7.79 -7.57 2.12
CA ARG A 40 -7.19 -6.55 3.00
C ARG A 40 -7.47 -5.13 2.52
N LEU A 41 -7.46 -4.90 1.20
CA LEU A 41 -7.78 -3.60 0.61
C LEU A 41 -9.27 -3.24 0.66
N ASN A 42 -10.14 -4.23 0.88
CA ASN A 42 -11.57 -4.03 1.12
C ASN A 42 -11.93 -3.83 2.60
N PHE A 43 -10.95 -3.93 3.52
CA PHE A 43 -11.18 -3.77 4.96
C PHE A 43 -10.63 -2.42 5.48
N PRO A 44 -11.34 -1.73 6.40
CA PRO A 44 -10.92 -0.44 6.96
C PRO A 44 -9.46 -0.41 7.46
N PRO A 45 -8.72 0.69 7.25
CA PRO A 45 -9.19 1.97 6.71
C PRO A 45 -9.21 2.03 5.17
N HIS A 46 -8.87 0.93 4.48
CA HIS A 46 -8.86 0.88 3.02
C HIS A 46 -10.26 0.72 2.43
N LYS A 47 -10.38 1.10 1.15
CA LYS A 47 -11.58 0.94 0.32
C LYS A 47 -11.16 0.55 -1.09
N GLU A 48 -11.91 -0.35 -1.72
CA GLU A 48 -11.64 -0.84 -3.08
C GLU A 48 -11.49 0.30 -4.09
N ALA A 49 -12.32 1.34 -3.96
CA ALA A 49 -12.34 2.52 -4.82
C ALA A 49 -11.01 3.30 -4.87
N ASN A 50 -10.14 3.15 -3.86
CA ASN A 50 -8.85 3.83 -3.83
C ASN A 50 -7.81 3.19 -4.77
N GLN A 51 -8.07 1.95 -5.25
CA GLN A 51 -7.22 1.22 -6.20
C GLN A 51 -5.74 1.10 -5.77
N LEU A 52 -5.47 1.04 -4.47
CA LEU A 52 -4.12 0.84 -3.94
C LEU A 52 -3.65 -0.61 -4.11
N ARG A 53 -2.34 -0.82 -4.03
CA ARG A 53 -1.69 -2.14 -3.98
C ARG A 53 -0.96 -2.31 -2.65
N LEU A 54 -0.83 -3.54 -2.18
CA LEU A 54 0.06 -3.84 -1.05
C LEU A 54 1.45 -4.16 -1.60
N ALA A 55 2.43 -3.31 -1.31
CA ALA A 55 3.80 -3.45 -1.82
C ALA A 55 4.37 -4.86 -1.63
N CYS A 56 4.08 -5.50 -0.48
CA CYS A 56 4.59 -6.83 -0.18
C CYS A 56 3.93 -7.98 -0.96
N GLN A 57 2.87 -7.71 -1.71
CA GLN A 57 2.15 -8.70 -2.53
C GLN A 57 2.42 -8.53 -4.03
N ILE A 58 3.11 -7.47 -4.43
CA ILE A 58 3.46 -7.19 -5.83
C ILE A 58 4.63 -8.07 -6.25
N LYS A 59 4.51 -8.71 -7.41
CA LYS A 59 5.64 -9.30 -8.14
C LYS A 59 6.06 -8.34 -9.23
N VAL A 60 7.29 -7.86 -9.18
CA VAL A 60 7.81 -6.88 -10.14
C VAL A 60 8.30 -7.63 -11.38
N GLN A 61 7.72 -7.32 -12.54
CA GLN A 61 8.05 -7.92 -13.84
C GLN A 61 8.52 -6.89 -14.87
N SER A 62 8.35 -5.61 -14.56
CA SER A 62 8.66 -4.44 -15.39
C SER A 62 8.93 -3.23 -14.48
N ASP A 63 9.31 -2.11 -15.06
CA ASP A 63 9.47 -0.86 -14.31
C ASP A 63 8.11 -0.34 -13.81
N LEU A 64 8.08 0.06 -12.54
CA LEU A 64 6.87 0.55 -11.85
C LEU A 64 7.14 1.93 -11.25
N GLN A 65 6.15 2.80 -11.34
CA GLN A 65 6.13 4.05 -10.57
C GLN A 65 5.30 3.85 -9.30
N LEU A 66 5.84 4.27 -8.17
CA LEU A 66 5.26 4.02 -6.85
C LEU A 66 5.01 5.33 -6.12
N GLN A 67 3.81 5.50 -5.57
CA GLN A 67 3.47 6.63 -4.71
C GLN A 67 2.92 6.15 -3.37
N LYS A 68 3.60 6.52 -2.28
CA LYS A 68 3.12 6.31 -0.92
C LYS A 68 2.40 7.56 -0.43
N HIS A 69 1.11 7.43 -0.09
CA HIS A 69 0.32 8.52 0.47
C HIS A 69 0.50 8.66 1.99
N ALA A 70 -0.03 9.74 2.56
CA ALA A 70 -0.09 10.00 3.98
C ALA A 70 -1.03 9.04 4.75
N GLY A 71 -1.01 9.13 6.08
CA GLY A 71 -1.76 8.25 6.98
C GLY A 71 -0.95 7.02 7.43
N PHE A 72 -1.36 6.35 8.51
CA PHE A 72 -0.61 5.21 9.03
C PHE A 72 -0.60 4.03 8.05
N TRP A 73 -1.66 3.88 7.25
CA TRP A 73 -1.77 2.85 6.23
C TRP A 73 -1.42 3.35 4.83
N GLY A 74 -1.33 4.66 4.59
CA GLY A 74 -1.24 5.24 3.25
C GLY A 74 -2.63 5.45 2.62
N GLU A 75 -3.66 5.56 3.45
CA GLU A 75 -5.07 5.64 3.08
C GLU A 75 -5.52 7.05 2.66
N LYS A 76 -4.73 8.07 2.96
CA LYS A 76 -5.09 9.47 2.73
C LYS A 76 -4.68 9.97 1.35
N LYS A 77 -5.30 9.41 0.31
CA LYS A 77 -5.08 9.84 -1.08
C LYS A 77 -5.51 11.30 -1.24
N GLY A 78 -4.61 12.15 -1.75
CA GLY A 78 -4.86 13.59 -1.96
C GLY A 78 -4.37 14.51 -0.83
N GLU A 79 -3.99 13.98 0.33
CA GLU A 79 -3.22 14.75 1.31
C GLU A 79 -1.73 14.60 1.00
N VAL A 80 -1.11 15.69 0.53
CA VAL A 80 0.34 15.80 0.46
C VAL A 80 0.86 15.79 1.89
N LEU A 81 1.87 14.95 2.17
CA LEU A 81 2.58 14.99 3.45
C LEU A 81 3.16 16.39 3.61
N ASP A 82 2.52 17.23 4.44
CA ASP A 82 3.16 18.45 4.93
C ASP A 82 4.43 18.02 5.66
N LYS A 83 5.55 18.44 5.08
CA LYS A 83 6.90 18.28 5.60
C LYS A 83 6.97 19.01 6.95
N PRO A 84 7.49 18.34 7.98
CA PRO A 84 8.81 18.77 8.45
C PRO A 84 9.90 17.72 8.20
#